data_AF-A0A497JYB5-F1
#
_entry.id   AF-A0A497JYB5-F1
#
_cell.length_a   1.000
_cell.length_b   1.000
_cell.length_c   1.000
_cell.angle_alpha   90.00
_cell.angle_beta   90.00
_cell.angle_gamma   90.00
#
_symmetry.space_group_name_H-M   'P 1'
#
loop_
_entity.id
_entity.type
_entity.pdbx_description
1 polymer ?
#
loop_
_entity_poly.entity_id
_entity_poly.type
_entity_poly.pdbx_seq_one_letter_code
_entity_poly.pdbx_strand_id
1 'polypeptide(L)' 'MLVTEHEADRGIYVTTSYLTQPAMKLARKHGIEVWDRDGLADLLAERMKRTGGH' A
#
# COMPACT_ATOMS: atom_id res chain seq x y z
N MET A 1 11.16 18.27 13.04
CA MET A 1 10.58 16.98 13.45
C MET A 1 11.44 15.89 12.82
N LEU A 2 12.34 15.31 13.60
CA LEU A 2 13.17 14.18 13.15
C LEU A 2 12.30 12.93 13.29
N VAL A 3 11.83 12.40 12.16
CA VAL A 3 11.30 11.05 12.11
C VAL A 3 12.50 10.13 12.23
N THR A 4 12.62 9.41 13.33
CA THR A 4 13.60 8.34 13.47
C THR A 4 13.17 7.25 12.49
N GLU A 5 13.85 7.16 11.35
CA GLU A 5 13.75 6.01 10.47
C GLU A 5 14.30 4.83 11.27
N HIS A 6 13.43 4.02 11.87
CA HIS A 6 13.80 2.66 12.24
C HIS A 6 14.33 2.01 10.96
N GLU A 7 15.42 1.26 11.04
CA GLU A 7 16.14 0.58 9.94
C GLU A 7 15.25 -0.42 9.18
N ALA A 8 14.11 0.03 8.67
CA ALA A 8 13.10 -0.75 8.02
C ALA A 8 13.56 -0.97 6.58
N ASP A 9 13.79 -2.24 6.25
CA ASP A 9 14.19 -2.61 4.89
C ASP A 9 13.11 -2.29 3.85
N ARG A 10 11.84 -2.20 4.28
CA ARG A 10 10.65 -2.00 3.43
C ARG A 10 9.52 -1.27 4.16
N GLY A 11 8.66 -0.60 3.40
CA GLY A 11 7.45 0.05 3.91
C GLY A 11 6.23 -0.21 3.02
N ILE A 12 5.05 -0.17 3.62
CA ILE A 12 3.77 -0.27 2.93
C ILE A 12 2.84 0.85 3.39
N TYR A 13 2.12 1.47 2.45
CA TYR A 13 1.08 2.45 2.71
C TYR A 13 -0.26 1.93 2.19
N VAL A 14 -1.24 1.81 3.09
CA VAL A 14 -2.58 1.28 2.77
C VAL A 14 -3.61 2.39 2.98
N THR A 15 -4.49 2.60 2.00
CA THR A 15 -5.54 3.60 2.09
C THR A 15 -6.77 3.20 1.27
N THR A 16 -7.95 3.67 1.68
CA THR A 16 -9.19 3.54 0.90
C THR A 16 -9.39 4.69 -0.09
N SER A 17 -8.42 5.63 -0.18
CA SER A 17 -8.42 6.76 -1.09
C SER A 17 -7.31 6.65 -2.14
N TYR A 18 -7.18 7.67 -2.99
CA TYR A 18 -6.06 7.78 -3.93
C TYR A 18 -4.97 8.70 -3.40
N LEU A 19 -3.74 8.47 -3.86
CA LEU A 19 -2.61 9.36 -3.64
C LEU A 19 -2.46 10.32 -4.81
N THR A 20 -1.93 11.51 -4.53
CA THR A 20 -1.54 12.45 -5.60
C THR A 20 -0.34 11.90 -6.38
N GLN A 21 -0.17 12.35 -7.62
CA GLN A 21 1.01 11.94 -8.43
C GLN A 21 2.36 12.22 -7.75
N PRO A 22 2.58 13.39 -7.08
CA PRO A 22 3.81 13.61 -6.32
C PRO A 22 4.03 12.59 -5.19
N ALA A 23 2.97 12.23 -4.46
CA ALA A 23 3.05 11.26 -3.37
C ALA A 23 3.38 9.85 -3.89
N MET A 24 2.77 9.46 -5.03
CA MET A 24 3.09 8.18 -5.69
C MET A 24 4.55 8.11 -6.15
N LYS A 25 5.07 9.22 -6.71
CA LYS A 25 6.48 9.32 -7.11
C LYS A 25 7.42 9.19 -5.92
N LEU A 26 7.06 9.78 -4.78
CA LEU A 26 7.83 9.67 -3.55
C LEU A 26 7.83 8.23 -3.01
N ALA A 27 6.66 7.59 -2.94
CA ALA A 27 6.53 6.19 -2.51
C ALA A 27 7.42 5.27 -3.36
N ARG A 28 7.35 5.40 -4.69
CA ARG A 28 8.20 4.64 -5.62
C ARG A 28 9.70 4.90 -5.42
N LYS A 29 10.10 6.15 -5.17
CA LYS A 29 11.51 6.51 -4.94
C LYS A 29 12.08 5.80 -3.69
N HIS A 30 11.26 5.62 -2.67
CA HIS A 30 11.65 5.02 -1.40
C HIS A 30 11.30 3.53 -1.29
N GLY A 31 10.84 2.90 -2.38
CA GLY A 31 10.46 1.48 -2.37
C GLY A 31 9.28 1.16 -1.45
N ILE A 32 8.41 2.15 -1.20
CA ILE A 32 7.20 1.98 -0.40
C ILE A 32 6.14 1.35 -1.30
N GLU A 33 5.65 0.18 -0.92
CA GLU A 33 4.51 -0.46 -1.55
C GLU A 33 3.24 0.33 -1.25
N VAL A 34 2.37 0.48 -2.25
CA VAL A 34 1.13 1.26 -2.09
C VAL A 34 -0.06 0.40 -2.45
N TRP A 35 -0.98 0.26 -1.50
CA TRP A 35 -2.31 -0.30 -1.72
C TRP A 35 -3.31 0.84 -1.60
N ASP A 36 -3.62 1.46 -2.74
CA ASP A 36 -4.67 2.45 -2.84
C ASP A 36 -6.05 1.79 -2.96
N ARG A 37 -7.10 2.58 -3.15
CA ARG A 37 -8.48 2.09 -3.25
C ARG A 37 -8.63 0.87 -4.15
N ASP A 38 -8.11 0.93 -5.37
CA ASP A 38 -8.36 -0.09 -6.38
C ASP A 38 -7.47 -1.32 -6.11
N GLY A 39 -6.19 -1.10 -5.80
CA GLY A 39 -5.28 -2.19 -5.41
C GLY A 39 -5.74 -2.93 -4.14
N LEU A 40 -6.27 -2.21 -3.15
CA LEU A 40 -6.81 -2.79 -1.93
C LEU A 40 -8.09 -3.60 -2.21
N ALA A 41 -8.98 -3.09 -3.07
CA ALA A 41 -10.21 -3.80 -3.45
C ALA A 41 -9.90 -5.13 -4.15
N ASP A 42 -8.92 -5.13 -5.08
CA ASP A 42 -8.49 -6.33 -5.78
C ASP A 42 -7.91 -7.38 -4.82
N LEU A 43 -7.02 -6.97 -3.91
CA LEU A 43 -6.43 -7.86 -2.89
C LEU A 43 -7.51 -8.48 -1.98
N LEU A 44 -8.51 -7.70 -1.59
CA LEU A 44 -9.63 -8.20 -0.78
C LEU A 44 -10.51 -9.17 -1.57
N ALA A 45 -10.80 -8.87 -2.84
CA ALA A 45 -11.58 -9.76 -3.71
C ALA A 45 -10.86 -11.10 -3.94
N GLU A 46 -9.55 -11.08 -4.17
CA GLU A 46 -8.74 -12.30 -4.28
C GLU A 46 -8.77 -13.12 -3.00
N ARG A 47 -8.62 -12.46 -1.84
CA ARG A 47 -8.68 -13.12 -0.54
C ARG A 47 -10.05 -13.78 -0.32
N MET A 48 -11.14 -13.07 -0.63
CA MET A 48 -12.49 -13.60 -0.50
C MET A 48 -12.73 -14.84 -1.37
N LYS A 49 -12.20 -14.87 -2.61
CA LYS A 49 -12.28 -16.06 -3.48
C LYS A 49 -11.57 -17.27 -2.85
N ARG A 50 -10.44 -17.05 -2.18
CA ARG A 50 -9.66 -18.12 -1.53
C ARG A 50 -10.32 -18.64 -0.25
N THR A 51 -11.03 -17.79 0.49
CA THR A 51 -11.69 -18.17 1.75
C THR A 51 -13.15 -18.59 1.59
N GLY A 52 -13.81 -18.14 0.52
CA GLY A 52 -15.22 -18.40 0.23
C GLY A 52 -15.49 -19.67 -0.57
N GLY A 53 -14.48 -20.53 -0.78
CA GLY A 53 -14.68 -21.90 -1.26
C GLY A 53 -15.24 -22.79 -0.16
N HIS A 54 -16.54 -22.63 0.15
CA HIS A 54 -17.37 -23.57 0.90
C HIS A 54 -18.64 -23.83 0.10
#